data_AF-A0A935U8U0-F1
#
_entry.id   AF-A0A935U8U0-F1
#
_cell.length_a   1.000
_cell.length_b   1.000
_cell.length_c   1.000
_cell.angle_alpha   90.00
_cell.angle_beta   90.00
_cell.angle_gamma   90.00
#
_symmetry.space_group_name_H-M   'P 1'
#
loop_
_entity.id
_entity.type
_entity.pdbx_description
1 polymer ?
#
loop_
_entity_poly.entity_id
_entity_poly.type
_entity_poly.pdbx_seq_one_letter_code
_entity_poly.pdbx_strand_id
1 'polypeptide(L)'
;MTPQDTEAMSHGQARSGSRRALQATTCLAAAWLAALGCGDGMPTMPNPPTGAEFTLSQAQVSAMNTRAGHLADANPGNGSLQSLVDSTLLALQAGVVMKRVDVQTDLTTAPLYFVGLHRVIHQAGGGSFSTWTLVGFEDPAAFANVIQVTGFAQSASATAPSSVNGTIGDGMGIVNGQLLQVGAANSLTTWNVSTGTASFSSDAPSGPCPNGNPEPKTVCTLETMHVTFSITAAQLGAASPTRHATVTTEVAVPTIRLTYTP
;
A
#
# COMPACT_ATOMS: atom_id res chain seq x y z
N MET A 1 48.15 33.62 -2.09
CA MET A 1 49.32 33.09 -1.38
C MET A 1 49.18 31.58 -1.36
N THR A 2 50.06 30.93 -2.13
CA THR A 2 50.51 29.53 -2.16
C THR A 2 49.54 28.33 -2.16
N PRO A 3 49.87 27.28 -2.93
CA PRO A 3 49.01 26.11 -3.21
C PRO A 3 49.55 24.81 -2.55
N GLN A 4 48.96 23.67 -2.92
CA GLN A 4 49.38 22.27 -2.66
C GLN A 4 48.93 21.72 -1.28
N ASP A 5 48.41 20.50 -1.13
CA ASP A 5 48.96 19.24 -1.63
C ASP A 5 47.92 18.22 -2.14
N THR A 6 48.41 17.47 -3.12
CA THR A 6 47.89 16.24 -3.70
C THR A 6 48.46 15.06 -2.91
N GLU A 7 47.64 14.12 -2.46
CA GLU A 7 48.12 12.77 -2.17
C GLU A 7 47.17 11.72 -2.77
N ALA A 8 47.75 10.96 -3.69
CA ALA A 8 47.22 9.73 -4.26
C ALA A 8 47.91 8.55 -3.60
N MET A 9 47.15 7.57 -3.11
CA MET A 9 47.60 6.21 -2.77
C MET A 9 46.34 5.33 -2.67
N SER A 10 46.31 4.06 -3.03
CA SER A 10 47.26 3.15 -3.67
C SER A 10 46.47 1.86 -3.95
N HIS A 11 46.92 1.10 -4.94
CA HIS A 11 46.35 -0.16 -5.37
C HIS A 11 46.30 -1.23 -4.26
N GLY A 12 45.18 -1.95 -4.20
CA GLY A 12 45.03 -3.20 -3.46
C GLY A 12 44.20 -4.22 -4.24
N GLN A 13 44.78 -4.77 -5.32
CA GLN A 13 44.26 -5.98 -5.96
C GLN A 13 44.59 -7.20 -5.09
N ALA A 14 43.56 -7.92 -4.62
CA ALA A 14 43.70 -9.30 -4.16
C ALA A 14 42.91 -10.22 -5.10
N ARG A 15 43.65 -10.93 -5.94
CA ARG A 15 43.20 -12.12 -6.67
C ARG A 15 43.33 -13.35 -5.77
N SER A 16 42.55 -14.38 -6.13
CA SER A 16 42.82 -15.81 -5.97
C SER A 16 42.05 -16.52 -4.86
N GLY A 17 41.28 -17.54 -5.26
CA GLY A 17 40.67 -18.46 -4.30
C GLY A 17 39.55 -19.35 -4.85
N SER A 18 39.78 -20.03 -5.96
CA SER A 18 38.92 -21.09 -6.49
C SER A 18 38.81 -22.26 -5.50
N ARG A 19 37.59 -22.79 -5.27
CA ARG A 19 37.34 -24.25 -5.26
C ARG A 19 35.84 -24.57 -5.25
N ARG A 20 35.48 -25.38 -6.23
CA ARG A 20 34.21 -26.05 -6.46
C ARG A 20 33.87 -26.99 -5.30
N ALA A 21 32.58 -27.08 -4.97
CA ALA A 21 31.99 -28.32 -4.49
C ALA A 21 30.60 -28.47 -5.13
N LEU A 22 30.55 -29.32 -6.16
CA LEU A 22 29.33 -29.99 -6.61
C LEU A 22 28.75 -30.75 -5.42
N GLN A 23 27.50 -30.49 -5.05
CA GLN A 23 26.63 -31.52 -4.50
C GLN A 23 25.30 -31.49 -5.25
N ALA A 24 25.27 -32.27 -6.32
CA ALA A 24 24.05 -32.79 -6.88
C ALA A 24 23.45 -33.77 -5.88
N THR A 25 22.30 -33.43 -5.30
CA THR A 25 21.43 -34.41 -4.64
C THR A 25 20.12 -34.45 -5.39
N THR A 26 20.08 -35.38 -6.34
CA THR A 26 18.91 -35.92 -7.00
C THR A 26 18.01 -36.59 -5.97
N CYS A 27 16.82 -36.02 -5.72
CA CYS A 27 15.70 -36.77 -5.15
C CYS A 27 14.65 -37.00 -6.25
N LEU A 28 14.35 -38.28 -6.41
CA LEU A 28 13.45 -38.88 -7.37
C LEU A 28 11.98 -38.44 -7.16
N ALA A 29 11.36 -38.11 -8.29
CA ALA A 29 10.02 -38.50 -8.71
C ALA A 29 8.89 -38.53 -7.65
N ALA A 30 8.08 -37.47 -7.66
CA ALA A 30 6.63 -37.61 -7.64
C ALA A 30 6.08 -37.07 -8.96
N ALA A 31 5.89 -37.97 -9.91
CA ALA A 31 5.18 -37.71 -11.15
C ALA A 31 3.70 -37.50 -10.83
N TRP A 32 3.26 -36.24 -10.81
CA TRP A 32 1.86 -35.90 -11.02
C TRP A 32 1.68 -35.53 -12.49
N LEU A 33 1.20 -36.52 -13.25
CA LEU A 33 0.72 -36.36 -14.61
C LEU A 33 -0.54 -35.48 -14.65
N ALA A 34 -0.57 -34.64 -15.67
CA ALA A 34 -1.74 -34.24 -16.47
C ALA A 34 -2.84 -33.38 -15.81
N ALA A 35 -2.72 -32.06 -16.01
CA ALA A 35 -3.68 -31.33 -16.84
C ALA A 35 -3.06 -29.99 -17.30
N LEU A 36 -2.30 -30.01 -18.39
CA LEU A 36 -2.07 -28.83 -19.22
C LEU A 36 -3.35 -28.55 -20.02
N GLY A 37 -4.38 -28.08 -19.32
CA GLY A 37 -5.43 -27.29 -19.93
C GLY A 37 -4.97 -25.84 -19.86
N CYS A 38 -4.49 -25.29 -20.99
CA CYS A 38 -4.40 -23.85 -21.18
C CYS A 38 -5.83 -23.27 -21.16
N GLY A 39 -6.35 -23.10 -19.96
CA GLY A 39 -7.56 -22.38 -19.66
C GLY A 39 -7.29 -21.69 -18.34
N ASP A 40 -6.78 -20.46 -18.41
CA ASP A 40 -6.44 -19.59 -17.28
C ASP A 40 -7.68 -19.15 -16.47
N GLY A 41 -8.67 -20.03 -16.32
CA GLY A 41 -9.73 -19.88 -15.36
C GLY A 41 -9.19 -20.30 -13.99
N MET A 42 -8.60 -19.35 -13.25
CA MET A 42 -8.48 -19.53 -11.81
C MET A 42 -9.86 -19.94 -11.29
N PRO A 43 -9.98 -21.02 -10.50
CA PRO A 43 -11.26 -21.46 -9.98
C PRO A 43 -11.93 -20.25 -9.33
N THR A 44 -13.16 -19.95 -9.75
CA THR A 44 -13.94 -18.86 -9.19
C THR A 44 -14.07 -19.13 -7.70
N MET A 45 -13.21 -18.49 -6.89
CA MET A 45 -13.29 -18.61 -5.45
C MET A 45 -14.68 -18.07 -5.05
N PRO A 46 -15.45 -18.79 -4.23
CA PRO A 46 -16.72 -18.27 -3.75
C PRO A 46 -16.47 -16.90 -3.13
N ASN A 47 -17.27 -15.91 -3.53
CA ASN A 47 -17.16 -14.55 -3.00
C ASN A 47 -17.23 -14.61 -1.46
N PRO A 48 -16.11 -14.34 -0.75
CA PRO A 48 -16.09 -14.52 0.70
C PRO A 48 -17.02 -13.50 1.35
N PRO A 49 -17.72 -13.83 2.45
CA PRO A 49 -18.72 -12.93 3.04
C PRO A 49 -18.11 -11.56 3.43
N THR A 50 -18.94 -10.51 3.49
CA THR A 50 -18.52 -9.20 4.00
C THR A 50 -17.89 -9.33 5.39
N GLY A 51 -16.78 -8.62 5.61
CA GLY A 51 -16.00 -8.71 6.84
C GLY A 51 -15.05 -9.90 6.88
N ALA A 52 -15.02 -10.77 5.86
CA ALA A 52 -14.00 -11.79 5.74
C ALA A 52 -12.61 -11.16 5.72
N GLU A 53 -11.71 -11.78 6.47
CA GLU A 53 -10.32 -11.41 6.57
C GLU A 53 -9.47 -12.35 5.73
N PHE A 54 -8.43 -11.80 5.10
CA PHE A 54 -7.57 -12.52 4.19
C PHE A 54 -6.12 -12.08 4.35
N THR A 55 -5.24 -13.04 4.63
CA THR A 55 -3.79 -12.84 4.64
C THR A 55 -3.22 -13.30 3.31
N LEU A 56 -2.45 -12.45 2.65
CA LEU A 56 -1.72 -12.84 1.44
C LEU A 56 -0.60 -13.81 1.80
N SER A 57 -0.44 -14.85 1.00
CA SER A 57 0.80 -15.62 1.00
C SER A 57 1.98 -14.78 0.53
N GLN A 58 3.20 -15.15 0.92
CA GLN A 58 4.42 -14.45 0.47
C GLN A 58 4.54 -14.42 -1.07
N ALA A 59 4.10 -15.48 -1.75
CA ALA A 59 4.09 -15.54 -3.20
C ALA A 59 3.14 -14.48 -3.81
N GLN A 60 1.96 -14.27 -3.20
CA GLN A 60 1.03 -13.24 -3.64
C GLN A 60 1.57 -11.83 -3.37
N VAL A 61 2.17 -11.58 -2.19
CA VAL A 61 2.82 -10.29 -1.90
C VAL A 61 3.93 -9.99 -2.91
N SER A 62 4.75 -11.00 -3.25
CA SER A 62 5.81 -10.84 -4.27
C SER A 62 5.23 -10.55 -5.66
N ALA A 63 4.17 -11.25 -6.06
CA ALA A 63 3.52 -11.02 -7.36
C ALA A 63 2.92 -9.61 -7.44
N MET A 64 2.28 -9.15 -6.36
CA MET A 64 1.77 -7.79 -6.24
C MET A 64 2.88 -6.74 -6.35
N ASN A 65 4.02 -6.97 -5.68
CA ASN A 65 5.16 -6.08 -5.75
C ASN A 65 5.69 -5.94 -7.19
N THR A 66 5.89 -7.07 -7.87
CA THR A 66 6.30 -7.06 -9.29
C THR A 66 5.29 -6.34 -10.16
N ARG A 67 3.99 -6.61 -9.96
CA ARG A 67 2.91 -5.95 -10.73
C ARG A 67 2.88 -4.44 -10.51
N ALA A 68 2.99 -4.01 -9.26
CA ALA A 68 2.96 -2.61 -8.88
C ALA A 68 4.19 -1.86 -9.41
N GLY A 69 5.37 -2.48 -9.37
CA GLY A 69 6.58 -1.96 -10.03
C GLY A 69 6.39 -1.77 -11.54
N HIS A 70 5.85 -2.76 -12.24
CA HIS A 70 5.54 -2.63 -13.67
C HIS A 70 4.51 -1.53 -13.97
N LEU A 71 3.55 -1.31 -13.07
CA LEU A 71 2.57 -0.24 -13.22
C LEU A 71 3.21 1.14 -13.02
N ALA A 72 4.08 1.28 -12.02
CA ALA A 72 4.85 2.51 -11.79
C ALA A 72 5.80 2.82 -12.95
N ASP A 73 6.52 1.83 -13.47
CA ASP A 73 7.43 1.97 -14.62
C ASP A 73 6.69 2.39 -15.90
N ALA A 74 5.48 1.87 -16.10
CA ALA A 74 4.63 2.25 -17.24
C ALA A 74 4.04 3.66 -17.12
N ASN A 75 4.06 4.26 -15.92
CA ASN A 75 3.47 5.56 -15.62
C ASN A 75 4.46 6.48 -14.87
N PRO A 76 5.66 6.76 -15.42
CA PRO A 76 6.77 7.37 -14.68
C PRO A 76 6.53 8.81 -14.22
N GLY A 77 5.53 9.51 -14.80
CA GLY A 77 5.14 10.87 -14.40
C GLY A 77 4.10 10.92 -13.27
N ASN A 78 3.61 9.77 -12.77
CA ASN A 78 2.56 9.71 -11.76
C ASN A 78 3.14 9.44 -10.37
N GLY A 79 3.60 10.50 -9.70
CA GLY A 79 4.17 10.40 -8.34
C GLY A 79 3.17 9.92 -7.28
N SER A 80 1.87 10.18 -7.46
CA SER A 80 0.83 9.67 -6.56
C SER A 80 0.72 8.15 -6.63
N LEU A 81 0.80 7.57 -7.83
CA LEU A 81 0.81 6.12 -8.02
C LEU A 81 2.05 5.48 -7.36
N GLN A 82 3.23 6.06 -7.55
CA GLN A 82 4.46 5.56 -6.91
C GLN A 82 4.32 5.53 -5.38
N SER A 83 3.85 6.64 -4.79
CA SER A 83 3.60 6.74 -3.34
C SER A 83 2.55 5.74 -2.84
N LEU A 84 1.48 5.51 -3.63
CA LEU A 84 0.45 4.52 -3.32
C LEU A 84 1.02 3.10 -3.34
N VAL A 85 1.78 2.75 -4.37
CA VAL A 85 2.43 1.44 -4.52
C VAL A 85 3.35 1.20 -3.34
N ASP A 86 4.26 2.13 -3.03
CA ASP A 86 5.19 2.00 -1.92
C ASP A 86 4.47 1.84 -0.58
N SER A 87 3.45 2.65 -0.33
CA SER A 87 2.65 2.59 0.91
C SER A 87 1.90 1.27 1.06
N THR A 88 1.28 0.80 -0.01
CA THR A 88 0.50 -0.46 0.01
C THR A 88 1.43 -1.64 0.20
N LEU A 89 2.54 -1.69 -0.54
CA LEU A 89 3.51 -2.77 -0.43
C LEU A 89 4.13 -2.85 0.95
N LEU A 90 4.41 -1.71 1.58
CA LEU A 90 4.92 -1.66 2.95
C LEU A 90 3.96 -2.34 3.93
N ALA A 91 2.65 -2.07 3.82
CA ALA A 91 1.62 -2.70 4.65
C ALA A 91 1.53 -4.21 4.42
N LEU A 92 1.53 -4.64 3.16
CA LEU A 92 1.45 -6.05 2.81
C LEU A 92 2.71 -6.83 3.22
N GLN A 93 3.89 -6.25 3.03
CA GLN A 93 5.17 -6.83 3.44
C GLN A 93 5.29 -6.96 4.97
N ALA A 94 4.67 -6.06 5.73
CA ALA A 94 4.59 -6.17 7.19
C ALA A 94 3.71 -7.35 7.66
N GLY A 95 2.95 -7.99 6.76
CA GLY A 95 2.12 -9.16 7.04
C GLY A 95 0.71 -8.82 7.53
N VAL A 96 0.21 -7.63 7.18
CA VAL A 96 -1.13 -7.20 7.59
C VAL A 96 -2.22 -8.05 6.93
N VAL A 97 -3.30 -8.28 7.68
CA VAL A 97 -4.52 -8.92 7.19
C VAL A 97 -5.33 -7.89 6.41
N MET A 98 -5.89 -8.26 5.26
CA MET A 98 -6.84 -7.41 4.54
C MET A 98 -8.26 -7.81 4.91
N LYS A 99 -9.18 -6.86 4.86
CA LYS A 99 -10.60 -7.12 5.19
C LYS A 99 -11.50 -6.76 4.03
N ARG A 100 -12.42 -7.65 3.67
CA ARG A 100 -13.49 -7.34 2.73
C ARG A 100 -14.43 -6.30 3.34
N VAL A 101 -14.59 -5.17 2.66
CA VAL A 101 -15.50 -4.09 3.05
C VAL A 101 -16.56 -3.93 1.97
N ASP A 102 -17.82 -3.77 2.38
CA ASP A 102 -18.88 -3.39 1.45
C ASP A 102 -18.79 -1.89 1.16
N VAL A 103 -18.38 -1.58 -0.07
CA VAL A 103 -18.27 -0.22 -0.57
C VAL A 103 -19.27 -0.02 -1.68
N GLN A 104 -20.04 1.06 -1.59
CA GLN A 104 -20.85 1.49 -2.73
C GLN A 104 -19.95 2.26 -3.67
N THR A 105 -19.66 1.71 -4.85
CA THR A 105 -18.79 2.36 -5.85
C THR A 105 -19.26 2.09 -7.27
N ASP A 106 -18.91 3.00 -8.18
CA ASP A 106 -19.09 2.84 -9.62
C ASP A 106 -17.79 2.44 -10.35
N LEU A 107 -16.76 2.04 -9.60
CA LEU A 107 -15.47 1.57 -10.13
C LEU A 107 -15.52 0.06 -10.48
N THR A 108 -16.21 -0.73 -9.66
CA THR A 108 -16.37 -2.18 -9.85
C THR A 108 -17.69 -2.66 -9.22
N THR A 109 -18.08 -3.89 -9.54
CA THR A 109 -19.19 -4.61 -8.88
C THR A 109 -18.70 -5.75 -7.99
N ALA A 110 -17.41 -6.05 -8.03
CA ALA A 110 -16.81 -7.09 -7.23
C ALA A 110 -16.47 -6.57 -5.81
N PRO A 111 -16.31 -7.49 -4.83
CA PRO A 111 -15.88 -7.12 -3.49
C PRO A 111 -14.52 -6.42 -3.48
N LEU A 112 -14.34 -5.45 -2.60
CA LEU A 112 -13.06 -4.78 -2.37
C LEU A 112 -12.47 -5.22 -1.03
N TYR A 113 -11.16 -5.46 -1.02
CA TYR A 113 -10.38 -5.74 0.18
C TYR A 113 -9.58 -4.52 0.56
N PHE A 114 -9.65 -4.16 1.84
CA PHE A 114 -9.04 -2.98 2.39
C PHE A 114 -7.94 -3.29 3.38
N VAL A 115 -6.94 -2.43 3.36
CA VAL A 115 -5.83 -2.37 4.30
C VAL A 115 -5.58 -0.91 4.68
N GLY A 116 -5.30 -0.68 5.96
CA GLY A 116 -4.90 0.63 6.45
C GLY A 116 -3.40 0.73 6.72
N LEU A 117 -2.88 1.94 6.57
CA LEU A 117 -1.56 2.34 7.02
C LEU A 117 -1.67 3.65 7.80
N HIS A 118 -1.30 3.61 9.07
CA HIS A 118 -1.15 4.78 9.93
C HIS A 118 0.34 5.07 10.12
N ARG A 119 0.78 6.29 9.80
CA ARG A 119 2.15 6.73 10.13
C ARG A 119 2.07 7.76 11.23
N VAL A 120 2.90 7.58 12.25
CA VAL A 120 3.07 8.52 13.36
C VAL A 120 4.50 9.02 13.39
N ILE A 121 4.67 10.33 13.30
CA ILE A 121 5.97 10.97 13.23
C ILE A 121 6.12 11.90 14.43
N HIS A 122 7.10 11.61 15.28
CA HIS A 122 7.55 12.50 16.34
C HIS A 122 8.69 13.37 15.83
N GLN A 123 8.60 14.69 16.03
CA GLN A 123 9.63 15.63 15.62
C GLN A 123 10.58 15.93 16.77
N ALA A 124 11.85 16.15 16.48
CA ALA A 124 12.87 16.46 17.50
C ALA A 124 12.53 17.71 18.34
N GLY A 125 11.73 18.64 17.81
CA GLY A 125 11.30 19.87 18.48
C GLY A 125 10.02 19.74 19.34
N GLY A 126 9.52 18.53 19.56
CA GLY A 126 8.34 18.29 20.40
C GLY A 126 6.98 18.35 19.67
N GLY A 127 6.96 18.66 18.37
CA GLY A 127 5.77 18.52 17.52
C GLY A 127 5.58 17.08 17.02
N SER A 128 4.41 16.81 16.44
CA SER A 128 4.13 15.52 15.81
C SER A 128 3.06 15.61 14.74
N PHE A 129 3.01 14.61 13.86
CA PHE A 129 1.92 14.48 12.91
C PHE A 129 1.61 13.02 12.62
N SER A 130 0.42 12.81 12.09
CA SER A 130 -0.11 11.52 11.70
C SER A 130 -0.61 11.56 10.27
N THR A 131 -0.39 10.46 9.53
CA THR A 131 -1.02 10.24 8.23
C THR A 131 -1.78 8.93 8.23
N TRP A 132 -2.96 8.94 7.63
CA TRP A 132 -3.77 7.76 7.39
C TRP A 132 -3.81 7.51 5.89
N THR A 133 -3.66 6.26 5.49
CA THR A 133 -3.84 5.81 4.11
C THR A 133 -4.66 4.54 4.14
N LEU A 134 -5.87 4.62 3.61
CA LEU A 134 -6.72 3.47 3.35
C LEU A 134 -6.59 3.12 1.88
N VAL A 135 -6.32 1.85 1.59
CA VAL A 135 -6.25 1.33 0.21
C VAL A 135 -7.20 0.15 0.09
N GLY A 136 -8.11 0.23 -0.87
CA GLY A 136 -9.01 -0.85 -1.27
C GLY A 136 -8.74 -1.29 -2.71
N PHE A 137 -8.75 -2.59 -2.97
CA PHE A 137 -8.66 -3.14 -4.33
C PHE A 137 -9.48 -4.41 -4.46
N GLU A 138 -9.91 -4.71 -5.68
CA GLU A 138 -10.81 -5.84 -5.98
C GLU A 138 -10.13 -7.19 -5.84
N ASP A 139 -9.01 -7.36 -6.56
CA ASP A 139 -8.21 -8.56 -6.54
C ASP A 139 -6.74 -8.16 -6.30
N PRO A 140 -6.13 -8.61 -5.19
CA PRO A 140 -4.71 -8.38 -4.94
C PRO A 140 -3.85 -8.79 -6.15
N ALA A 141 -4.14 -9.90 -6.82
CA ALA A 141 -3.33 -10.39 -7.93
C ALA A 141 -3.41 -9.50 -9.18
N ALA A 142 -4.60 -8.94 -9.47
CA ALA A 142 -4.79 -8.06 -10.62
C ALA A 142 -4.32 -6.62 -10.35
N PHE A 143 -4.36 -6.18 -9.08
CA PHE A 143 -4.23 -4.78 -8.67
C PHE A 143 -5.13 -3.86 -9.52
N ALA A 144 -6.34 -4.34 -9.78
CA ALA A 144 -7.36 -3.64 -10.56
C ALA A 144 -8.30 -2.88 -9.62
N ASN A 145 -8.85 -1.77 -10.10
CA ASN A 145 -9.84 -0.95 -9.40
C ASN A 145 -9.41 -0.60 -7.97
N VAL A 146 -8.57 0.43 -7.84
CA VAL A 146 -8.02 0.86 -6.55
C VAL A 146 -8.77 2.08 -6.05
N ILE A 147 -9.15 2.03 -4.77
CA ILE A 147 -9.68 3.15 -4.00
C ILE A 147 -8.61 3.53 -2.98
N GLN A 148 -8.13 4.78 -3.04
CA GLN A 148 -7.25 5.34 -2.04
C GLN A 148 -7.95 6.51 -1.34
N VAL A 149 -7.94 6.51 -0.02
CA VAL A 149 -8.39 7.65 0.79
C VAL A 149 -7.29 7.96 1.81
N THR A 150 -6.97 9.23 1.98
CA THR A 150 -5.89 9.68 2.87
C THR A 150 -6.37 10.74 3.85
N GLY A 151 -5.66 10.82 4.98
CA GLY A 151 -5.85 11.83 6.00
C GLY A 151 -4.52 12.32 6.55
N PHE A 152 -4.49 13.57 7.01
CA PHE A 152 -3.35 14.22 7.64
C PHE A 152 -3.82 15.06 8.82
N ALA A 153 -3.15 14.91 9.97
CA ALA A 153 -3.34 15.79 11.11
C ALA A 153 -2.01 16.04 11.82
N GLN A 154 -1.82 17.24 12.33
CA GLN A 154 -0.62 17.66 13.04
C GLN A 154 -0.97 18.20 14.43
N SER A 155 -0.03 18.06 15.36
CA SER A 155 -0.12 18.55 16.73
C SER A 155 1.17 19.27 17.11
N ALA A 156 1.05 20.36 17.87
CA ALA A 156 2.19 21.03 18.48
C ALA A 156 2.76 20.26 19.69
N SER A 157 2.11 19.16 20.11
CA SER A 157 2.55 18.31 21.21
C SER A 157 3.31 17.08 20.72
N ALA A 158 4.04 16.42 21.64
CA ALA A 158 4.73 15.18 21.34
C ALA A 158 3.77 14.01 21.07
N THR A 159 2.50 14.14 21.46
CA THR A 159 1.45 13.16 21.17
C THR A 159 0.86 13.42 19.79
N ALA A 160 1.09 12.49 18.88
CA ALA A 160 0.54 12.55 17.54
C ALA A 160 -0.98 12.36 17.54
N PRO A 161 -1.72 13.06 16.66
CA PRO A 161 -3.16 12.86 16.54
C PRO A 161 -3.54 11.40 16.24
N SER A 162 -4.58 10.89 16.88
CA SER A 162 -5.13 9.55 16.64
C SER A 162 -6.36 9.54 15.74
N SER A 163 -6.81 10.71 15.28
CA SER A 163 -7.95 10.83 14.38
C SER A 163 -7.86 12.09 13.51
N VAL A 164 -8.55 12.06 12.38
CA VAL A 164 -8.82 13.22 11.53
C VAL A 164 -10.21 13.08 10.91
N ASN A 165 -10.91 14.20 10.75
CA ASN A 165 -12.14 14.30 9.97
C ASN A 165 -12.08 15.55 9.13
N GLY A 166 -12.52 15.48 7.88
CA GLY A 166 -12.48 16.63 6.99
C GLY A 166 -13.37 16.50 5.78
N THR A 167 -13.47 17.62 5.07
CA THR A 167 -14.17 17.76 3.80
C THR A 167 -13.14 17.82 2.67
N ILE A 168 -13.39 17.10 1.58
CA ILE A 168 -12.54 17.15 0.39
C ILE A 168 -13.03 18.28 -0.51
N GLY A 169 -12.08 19.06 -1.04
CA GLY A 169 -12.37 20.21 -1.90
C GLY A 169 -12.60 21.53 -1.16
N ASP A 170 -12.44 21.57 0.17
CA ASP A 170 -12.55 22.79 0.97
C ASP A 170 -11.29 23.68 0.98
N GLY A 171 -10.23 23.23 0.32
CA GLY A 171 -8.94 23.92 0.22
C GLY A 171 -7.97 23.65 1.37
N MET A 172 -8.37 22.94 2.43
CA MET A 172 -7.47 22.60 3.54
C MET A 172 -6.57 21.41 3.22
N GLY A 173 -7.06 20.46 2.41
CA GLY A 173 -6.29 19.29 1.97
C GLY A 173 -5.93 18.29 3.09
N ILE A 174 -6.59 18.38 4.25
CA ILE A 174 -6.35 17.48 5.39
C ILE A 174 -6.89 16.06 5.17
N VAL A 175 -7.82 15.90 4.21
CA VAL A 175 -8.27 14.62 3.69
C VAL A 175 -8.31 14.68 2.17
N ASN A 176 -8.02 13.56 1.51
CA ASN A 176 -8.00 13.46 0.06
C ASN A 176 -8.28 12.02 -0.38
N GLY A 177 -8.33 11.77 -1.68
CA GLY A 177 -8.40 10.43 -2.23
C GLY A 177 -8.18 10.37 -3.72
N GLN A 178 -8.15 9.15 -4.23
CA GLN A 178 -8.00 8.86 -5.65
C GLN A 178 -8.70 7.55 -5.97
N LEU A 179 -9.33 7.50 -7.15
CA LEU A 179 -9.83 6.27 -7.74
C LEU A 179 -8.97 5.95 -8.96
N LEU A 180 -8.58 4.68 -9.09
CA LEU A 180 -7.67 4.22 -10.12
C LEU A 180 -8.24 2.99 -10.79
N GLN A 181 -8.15 2.92 -12.11
CA GLN A 181 -8.46 1.73 -12.87
C GLN A 181 -7.25 1.35 -13.72
N VAL A 182 -6.75 0.14 -13.48
CA VAL A 182 -5.68 -0.46 -14.28
C VAL A 182 -6.32 -1.21 -15.43
N GLY A 183 -6.08 -0.74 -16.64
CA GLY A 183 -6.55 -1.33 -17.89
C GLY A 183 -5.53 -2.30 -18.51
N ALA A 184 -5.80 -2.68 -19.75
CA ALA A 184 -4.89 -3.50 -20.53
C ALA A 184 -3.52 -2.82 -20.70
N ALA A 185 -2.47 -3.65 -20.83
CA ALA A 185 -1.09 -3.20 -21.02
C ALA A 185 -0.60 -2.17 -19.97
N ASN A 186 -1.14 -2.25 -18.74
CA ASN A 186 -0.78 -1.37 -17.61
C ASN A 186 -1.17 0.10 -17.83
N SER A 187 -2.13 0.35 -18.73
CA SER A 187 -2.75 1.66 -18.84
C SER A 187 -3.44 2.02 -17.53
N LEU A 188 -3.32 3.27 -17.11
CA LEU A 188 -3.90 3.76 -15.87
C LEU A 188 -4.92 4.85 -16.19
N THR A 189 -6.15 4.66 -15.73
CA THR A 189 -7.12 5.75 -15.64
C THR A 189 -7.19 6.21 -14.20
N THR A 190 -7.19 7.53 -14.00
CA THR A 190 -7.13 8.14 -12.69
C THR A 190 -8.22 9.19 -12.56
N TRP A 191 -9.00 9.08 -11.49
CA TRP A 191 -9.93 10.11 -11.05
C TRP A 191 -9.43 10.67 -9.73
N ASN A 192 -9.17 11.98 -9.71
CA ASN A 192 -8.78 12.67 -8.49
C ASN A 192 -10.03 13.14 -7.77
N VAL A 193 -10.09 12.94 -6.46
CA VAL A 193 -11.26 13.35 -5.69
C VAL A 193 -11.38 14.87 -5.72
N SER A 194 -12.56 15.37 -6.07
CA SER A 194 -12.86 16.80 -6.14
C SER A 194 -13.74 17.26 -4.99
N THR A 195 -14.63 16.41 -4.51
CA THR A 195 -15.51 16.69 -3.36
C THR A 195 -15.74 15.43 -2.53
N GLY A 196 -16.14 15.62 -1.27
CA GLY A 196 -16.49 14.50 -0.39
C GLY A 196 -16.18 14.76 1.06
N THR A 197 -16.20 13.70 1.87
CA THR A 197 -15.75 13.69 3.25
C THR A 197 -14.98 12.41 3.54
N ALA A 198 -14.08 12.47 4.52
CA ALA A 198 -13.44 11.28 5.07
C ALA A 198 -13.15 11.49 6.55
N SER A 199 -13.31 10.43 7.33
CA SER A 199 -12.93 10.39 8.73
C SER A 199 -12.14 9.13 9.02
N PHE A 200 -11.07 9.29 9.78
CA PHE A 200 -10.21 8.23 10.27
C PHE A 200 -10.06 8.37 11.78
N SER A 201 -10.11 7.24 12.48
CA SER A 201 -9.60 7.13 13.85
C SER A 201 -8.83 5.82 14.00
N SER A 202 -7.77 5.83 14.80
CA SER A 202 -6.94 4.66 15.07
C SER A 202 -7.10 4.24 16.52
N ASP A 203 -7.31 2.94 16.72
CA ASP A 203 -7.21 2.31 18.04
C ASP A 203 -5.75 2.33 18.55
N ALA A 204 -5.57 1.94 19.81
CA ALA A 204 -4.22 1.70 20.34
C ALA A 204 -3.54 0.52 19.63
N PRO A 205 -2.19 0.51 19.54
CA PRO A 205 -1.44 -0.64 19.03
C PRO A 205 -1.81 -1.94 19.75
N SER A 206 -2.07 -3.00 18.98
CA SER A 206 -2.50 -4.32 19.50
C SER A 206 -1.38 -5.36 19.57
N GLY A 207 -0.27 -5.15 18.85
CA GLY A 207 0.88 -6.06 18.84
C GLY A 207 1.92 -5.66 17.80
N PRO A 208 3.10 -6.31 17.75
CA PRO A 208 4.09 -6.07 16.71
C PRO A 208 3.60 -6.58 15.34
N CYS A 209 4.12 -6.00 14.25
CA CYS A 209 3.88 -6.52 12.91
C CYS A 209 4.47 -7.94 12.75
N PRO A 210 3.77 -8.89 12.09
CA PRO A 210 4.21 -10.28 11.94
C PRO A 210 5.61 -10.44 11.32
N ASN A 211 5.94 -9.60 10.34
CA ASN A 211 7.21 -9.67 9.63
C ASN A 211 8.28 -8.69 10.15
N GLY A 212 8.09 -8.15 11.36
CA GLY A 212 9.02 -7.24 12.00
C GLY A 212 8.97 -5.80 11.48
N ASN A 213 10.00 -5.03 11.81
CA ASN A 213 10.11 -3.61 11.41
C ASN A 213 10.64 -3.51 9.97
N PRO A 214 10.01 -2.70 9.10
CA PRO A 214 10.43 -2.57 7.70
C PRO A 214 11.74 -1.78 7.53
N GLU A 215 12.06 -0.88 8.46
CA GLU A 215 13.26 -0.03 8.40
C GLU A 215 13.92 0.17 9.77
N PRO A 216 15.23 0.49 9.81
CA PRO A 216 15.88 0.97 11.02
C PRO A 216 15.18 2.24 11.55
N LYS A 217 14.95 2.33 12.87
CA LYS A 217 14.25 3.44 13.56
C LYS A 217 12.74 3.56 13.33
N THR A 218 12.11 2.57 12.72
CA THR A 218 10.64 2.48 12.66
C THR A 218 10.16 1.37 13.58
N VAL A 219 9.16 1.66 14.41
CA VAL A 219 8.42 0.63 15.15
C VAL A 219 7.14 0.32 14.38
N CYS A 220 6.99 -0.95 13.97
CA CYS A 220 5.81 -1.45 13.29
C CYS A 220 4.91 -2.21 14.27
N THR A 221 3.67 -1.75 14.41
CA THR A 221 2.64 -2.42 15.20
C THR A 221 1.37 -2.64 14.37
N LEU A 222 0.58 -3.64 14.75
CA LEU A 222 -0.79 -3.79 14.30
C LEU A 222 -1.70 -2.84 15.09
N GLU A 223 -2.72 -2.31 14.43
CA GLU A 223 -3.83 -1.59 15.05
C GLU A 223 -5.11 -1.79 14.21
N THR A 224 -6.22 -1.23 14.69
CA THR A 224 -7.47 -1.14 13.91
C THR A 224 -7.73 0.32 13.59
N MET A 225 -7.98 0.60 12.31
CA MET A 225 -8.40 1.92 11.83
C MET A 225 -9.89 1.89 11.56
N HIS A 226 -10.63 2.81 12.17
CA HIS A 226 -12.03 3.03 11.88
C HIS A 226 -12.14 4.12 10.83
N VAL A 227 -12.96 3.84 9.80
CA VAL A 227 -13.06 4.74 8.65
C VAL A 227 -14.50 4.89 8.17
N THR A 228 -14.81 6.13 7.77
CA THR A 228 -15.96 6.46 6.91
C THR A 228 -15.48 7.37 5.81
N PHE A 229 -16.05 7.25 4.61
CA PHE A 229 -15.78 8.20 3.53
C PHE A 229 -16.94 8.24 2.54
N SER A 230 -17.08 9.38 1.87
CA SER A 230 -17.94 9.54 0.71
C SER A 230 -17.23 10.47 -0.26
N ILE A 231 -16.75 9.94 -1.38
CA ILE A 231 -15.91 10.68 -2.32
C ILE A 231 -16.54 10.71 -3.71
N THR A 232 -16.41 11.87 -4.36
CA THR A 232 -16.70 12.08 -5.77
C THR A 232 -15.42 12.50 -6.47
N ALA A 233 -15.02 11.76 -7.50
CA ALA A 233 -13.78 11.96 -8.22
C ALA A 233 -14.03 12.23 -9.70
N ALA A 234 -13.21 13.09 -10.29
CA ALA A 234 -13.26 13.44 -11.69
C ALA A 234 -11.89 13.21 -12.35
N GLN A 235 -11.90 12.84 -13.62
CA GLN A 235 -10.68 12.77 -14.41
C GLN A 235 -10.30 14.18 -14.88
N LEU A 236 -9.03 14.55 -14.76
CA LEU A 236 -8.55 15.85 -15.24
C LEU A 236 -8.50 15.85 -16.78
N GLY A 237 -9.12 16.84 -17.42
CA GLY A 237 -8.93 17.12 -18.85
C GLY A 237 -9.62 16.17 -19.83
N ALA A 238 -10.44 15.21 -19.37
CA ALA A 238 -11.20 14.30 -20.23
C ALA A 238 -12.69 14.34 -19.89
N ALA A 239 -13.56 14.13 -20.88
CA ALA A 239 -15.00 13.98 -20.71
C ALA A 239 -15.38 12.60 -20.11
N SER A 240 -14.61 12.15 -19.11
CA SER A 240 -14.84 10.91 -18.41
C SER A 240 -15.93 11.13 -17.35
N PRO A 241 -16.84 10.17 -17.13
CA PRO A 241 -17.83 10.28 -16.08
C PRO A 241 -17.14 10.44 -14.72
N THR A 242 -17.77 11.19 -13.84
CA THR A 242 -17.39 11.21 -12.43
C THR A 242 -17.55 9.81 -11.84
N ARG A 243 -16.69 9.52 -10.87
CA ARG A 243 -16.68 8.27 -10.12
C ARG A 243 -16.97 8.53 -8.66
N HIS A 244 -17.57 7.56 -8.00
CA HIS A 244 -18.04 7.66 -6.63
C HIS A 244 -17.60 6.43 -5.84
N ALA A 245 -17.26 6.65 -4.58
CA ALA A 245 -17.05 5.56 -3.63
C ALA A 245 -17.47 6.01 -2.24
N THR A 246 -18.22 5.15 -1.55
CA THR A 246 -18.80 5.48 -0.26
C THR A 246 -18.78 4.28 0.69
N VAL A 247 -18.36 4.58 1.92
CA VAL A 247 -18.53 3.78 3.14
C VAL A 247 -19.25 4.67 4.16
N THR A 248 -20.57 4.53 4.24
CA THR A 248 -21.45 5.39 5.06
C THR A 248 -21.51 4.99 6.53
N THR A 249 -21.23 3.72 6.83
CA THR A 249 -21.15 3.20 8.20
C THR A 249 -19.70 3.00 8.56
N GLU A 250 -19.34 3.30 9.80
CA GLU A 250 -17.97 3.11 10.28
C GLU A 250 -17.56 1.64 10.11
N VAL A 251 -16.39 1.43 9.50
CA VAL A 251 -15.81 0.11 9.35
C VAL A 251 -14.43 0.07 10.00
N ALA A 252 -14.23 -0.98 10.80
CA ALA A 252 -12.93 -1.33 11.36
C ALA A 252 -12.11 -2.08 10.32
N VAL A 253 -10.96 -1.52 9.92
CA VAL A 253 -10.03 -2.07 8.92
C VAL A 253 -8.70 -2.42 9.60
N PRO A 254 -8.17 -3.63 9.39
CA PRO A 254 -6.85 -3.98 9.90
C PRO A 254 -5.79 -3.06 9.32
N THR A 255 -4.90 -2.59 10.19
CA THR A 255 -3.97 -1.51 9.87
C THR A 255 -2.60 -1.81 10.45
N ILE A 256 -1.55 -1.44 9.71
CA ILE A 256 -0.23 -1.29 10.32
C ILE A 256 -0.01 0.16 10.74
N ARG A 257 0.61 0.32 11.89
CA ARG A 257 1.11 1.59 12.40
C ARG A 257 2.62 1.60 12.33
N LEU A 258 3.15 2.62 11.67
CA LEU A 258 4.58 2.90 11.62
C LEU A 258 4.86 4.13 12.48
N THR A 259 5.58 3.92 13.58
CA THR A 259 6.00 5.01 14.47
C THR A 259 7.45 5.36 14.19
N TYR A 260 7.70 6.62 13.88
CA TYR A 260 9.01 7.19 13.60
C TYR A 260 9.42 8.11 14.74
N THR A 261 10.58 7.80 15.33
CA THR A 261 11.22 8.65 16.34
C THR A 261 12.53 9.24 15.79
N PRO A 262 12.88 10.48 16.13
CA PRO A 262 14.12 11.14 15.68
C PRO A 262 15.40 10.31 15.96
#